data_AF-A0A958QHX3-F1
#
_entry.id   AF-A0A958QHX3-F1
#
_cell.length_a   1.000
_cell.length_b   1.000
_cell.length_c   1.000
_cell.angle_alpha   90.00
_cell.angle_beta   90.00
_cell.angle_gamma   90.00
#
_symmetry.space_group_name_H-M   'P 1'
#
loop_
_entity.id
_entity.type
_entity.pdbx_description
1 polymer ?
#
loop_
_entity_poly.entity_id
_entity_poly.type
_entity_poly.pdbx_seq_one_letter_code
_entity_poly.pdbx_strand_id
1 'polypeptide(L)'
;MDERQDSVSANVGGASGDAGSKYHVSFRIDERFQIQAHLHSTRTSDAHQAIDTVETEAIVLWMLRHPLAIHSDAAARFGRRIETIKSLNLSTPKI
;
A
#
# COMPACT_ATOMS: atom_id res chain seq x y z
N MET A 1 -31.14 30.82 40.43
CA MET A 1 -30.40 30.06 39.42
C MET A 1 -31.08 30.38 38.10
N ASP A 2 -30.86 31.61 37.61
CA ASP A 2 -29.78 32.02 36.68
C ASP A 2 -30.40 32.09 35.27
N GLU A 3 -30.76 33.29 34.83
CA GLU A 3 -29.99 34.13 33.89
C GLU A 3 -30.28 33.72 32.43
N ARG A 4 -31.08 34.52 31.71
CA ARG A 4 -30.65 35.48 30.65
C ARG A 4 -30.56 34.77 29.28
N GLN A 5 -31.39 35.19 28.31
CA GLN A 5 -31.02 36.08 27.18
C GLN A 5 -29.97 35.40 26.26
N ASP A 6 -29.99 35.41 24.94
CA ASP A 6 -30.56 36.28 23.93
C ASP A 6 -30.24 35.57 22.58
N SER A 7 -31.16 35.54 21.63
CA SER A 7 -31.06 36.29 20.37
C SER A 7 -30.04 35.80 19.31
N VAL A 8 -30.60 35.45 18.14
CA VAL A 8 -30.35 36.11 16.83
C VAL A 8 -29.03 35.88 16.08
N SER A 9 -29.20 35.36 14.85
CA SER A 9 -28.43 35.59 13.61
C SER A 9 -27.01 35.04 13.49
N ALA A 10 -26.44 34.80 12.31
CA ALA A 10 -26.91 34.54 10.95
C ALA A 10 -25.62 34.30 10.13
N ASN A 11 -25.68 33.34 9.20
CA ASN A 11 -25.14 33.43 7.84
C ASN A 11 -23.60 33.39 7.57
N VAL A 12 -23.34 32.94 6.34
CA VAL A 12 -22.17 33.14 5.46
C VAL A 12 -20.99 32.18 5.60
N GLY A 13 -20.96 31.23 4.65
CA GLY A 13 -19.87 31.17 3.67
C GLY A 13 -18.66 30.30 4.01
N GLY A 14 -18.54 29.20 3.29
CA GLY A 14 -17.33 28.38 3.26
C GLY A 14 -17.36 27.37 2.11
N ALA A 15 -17.57 27.84 0.88
CA ALA A 15 -17.27 27.06 -0.32
C ALA A 15 -15.75 27.14 -0.56
N SER A 16 -15.02 26.07 -0.29
CA SER A 16 -13.67 25.76 -0.81
C SER A 16 -13.28 24.40 -0.21
N GLY A 17 -12.79 23.38 -0.90
CA GLY A 17 -12.41 23.15 -2.28
C GLY A 17 -12.03 21.66 -2.36
N ASP A 18 -12.10 21.14 -3.57
CA ASP A 18 -11.50 19.89 -4.07
C ASP A 18 -10.64 19.05 -3.09
N ALA A 19 -11.06 17.80 -2.87
CA ALA A 19 -10.15 16.67 -3.04
C ALA A 19 -10.99 15.42 -3.22
N GLY A 20 -10.93 14.84 -4.42
CA GLY A 20 -11.67 13.67 -4.83
C GLY A 20 -11.74 12.56 -3.78
N SER A 21 -12.82 11.79 -3.86
CA SER A 21 -12.99 10.54 -3.12
C SER A 21 -11.76 9.65 -3.34
N LYS A 22 -10.77 9.78 -2.45
CA LYS A 22 -9.67 8.85 -2.27
C LYS A 22 -10.27 7.68 -1.53
N TYR A 23 -10.96 6.81 -2.27
CA TYR A 23 -11.12 5.44 -1.80
C TYR A 23 -9.72 4.91 -1.53
N HIS A 24 -9.28 4.95 -0.27
CA HIS A 24 -8.15 4.17 0.20
C HIS A 24 -8.63 2.73 0.12
N VAL A 25 -8.54 2.15 -1.08
CA VAL A 25 -8.81 0.73 -1.27
C VAL A 25 -7.61 0.01 -0.67
N SER A 26 -7.68 -0.26 0.63
CA SER A 26 -6.73 -1.12 1.33
C SER A 26 -7.04 -2.55 0.92
N PHE A 27 -6.43 -2.99 -0.18
CA PHE A 27 -6.44 -4.40 -0.53
C PHE A 27 -5.49 -5.13 0.44
N ARG A 28 -6.02 -6.13 1.15
CA ARG A 28 -5.23 -7.03 2.01
C ARG A 28 -4.81 -8.25 1.19
N ILE A 29 -3.50 -8.47 1.09
CA ILE A 29 -2.93 -9.69 0.49
C ILE A 29 -2.52 -10.54 1.66
N ASP A 30 -3.32 -11.56 1.97
CA ASP A 30 -3.26 -12.19 3.29
C ASP A 30 -3.62 -11.15 4.39
N GLU A 31 -4.07 -11.58 5.58
CA GLU A 31 -4.40 -10.62 6.65
C GLU A 31 -3.16 -9.85 7.17
N ARG A 32 -1.97 -10.27 6.72
CA ARG A 32 -0.66 -9.76 7.10
C ARG A 32 -0.23 -8.45 6.43
N PHE A 33 -0.64 -8.18 5.19
CA PHE A 33 -0.10 -7.03 4.44
C PHE A 33 -1.18 -5.99 4.15
N GLN A 34 -0.95 -4.75 4.58
CA GLN A 34 -1.82 -3.62 4.29
C GLN A 34 -1.21 -2.75 3.19
N ILE A 35 -1.80 -2.78 1.99
CA ILE A 35 -1.37 -1.92 0.87
C ILE A 35 -1.76 -0.46 1.14
N GLN A 36 -0.80 0.44 0.93
CA GLN A 36 -0.97 1.88 1.10
C GLN A 36 -1.06 2.62 -0.23
N ALA A 37 -0.12 2.35 -1.13
CA ALA A 37 0.00 3.05 -2.41
C ALA A 37 0.60 2.16 -3.49
N HIS A 38 0.24 2.44 -4.74
CA HIS A 38 0.93 1.88 -5.90
C HIS A 38 2.17 2.74 -6.22
N LEU A 39 3.32 2.10 -6.43
CA LEU A 39 4.59 2.77 -6.67
C LEU A 39 5.00 2.71 -8.13
N HIS A 40 4.96 1.52 -8.74
CA HIS A 40 5.50 1.30 -10.06
C HIS A 40 4.91 0.06 -10.72
N SER A 41 4.87 0.06 -12.05
CA SER A 41 4.43 -1.09 -12.85
C SER A 41 5.49 -1.49 -13.85
N THR A 42 5.70 -2.79 -14.00
CA THR A 42 6.42 -3.39 -15.13
C THR A 42 5.44 -4.11 -16.05
N ARG A 43 5.95 -4.73 -17.10
CA ARG A 43 5.14 -5.58 -18.00
C ARG A 43 4.48 -6.76 -17.25
N THR A 44 5.11 -7.27 -16.18
CA THR A 44 4.71 -8.54 -15.54
C THR A 44 4.35 -8.41 -14.08
N SER A 45 4.64 -7.27 -13.45
CA SER A 45 4.46 -7.08 -12.01
C SER A 45 4.17 -5.63 -11.64
N ASP A 46 3.51 -5.45 -10.50
CA ASP A 46 3.26 -4.16 -9.87
C ASP A 46 3.95 -4.10 -8.51
N ALA A 47 4.49 -2.93 -8.19
CA ALA A 47 5.13 -2.61 -6.93
C ALA A 47 4.20 -1.73 -6.11
N HIS A 48 3.96 -2.12 -4.87
CA HIS A 48 3.13 -1.40 -3.92
C HIS A 48 3.91 -1.10 -2.64
N GLN A 49 3.69 0.08 -2.09
CA GLN A 49 4.04 0.37 -0.71
C GLN A 49 3.02 -0.32 0.19
N ALA A 50 3.50 -1.08 1.16
CA ALA A 50 2.66 -1.78 2.12
C ALA A 50 3.28 -1.77 3.52
N ILE A 51 2.46 -2.08 4.52
CA ILE A 51 2.91 -2.36 5.89
C ILE A 51 2.73 -3.85 6.15
N ASP A 52 3.77 -4.51 6.66
CA ASP A 52 3.65 -5.81 7.31
C ASP A 52 3.07 -5.60 8.71
N THR A 53 1.84 -6.04 8.95
CA THR A 53 1.15 -5.80 10.22
C THR A 53 1.69 -6.66 11.36
N VAL A 54 2.48 -7.71 11.07
CA VAL A 54 3.10 -8.57 12.09
C VAL A 54 4.41 -7.95 12.58
N GLU A 55 5.28 -7.56 11.64
CA GLU A 55 6.58 -6.96 11.97
C GLU A 55 6.50 -5.45 12.20
N THR A 56 5.35 -4.83 11.86
CA THR A 56 5.12 -3.38 11.89
C THR A 56 6.09 -2.57 11.02
N GLU A 57 6.62 -3.19 9.96
CA GLU A 57 7.59 -2.58 9.05
C GLU A 57 6.95 -2.12 7.74
N ALA A 58 7.46 -1.00 7.22
CA ALA A 58 7.14 -0.55 5.87
C ALA A 58 7.94 -1.37 4.85
N ILE A 59 7.24 -1.98 3.90
CA ILE A 59 7.81 -2.86 2.88
C ILE A 59 7.39 -2.43 1.48
N VAL A 60 8.13 -2.89 0.47
CA VAL A 60 7.73 -2.82 -0.93
C VAL A 60 7.29 -4.20 -1.37
N LEU A 61 6.00 -4.35 -1.69
CA LEU A 61 5.42 -5.59 -2.14
C LEU A 61 5.39 -5.63 -3.68
N TRP A 62 6.01 -6.65 -4.26
CA TRP A 62 5.94 -6.93 -5.70
C TRP A 62 4.91 -8.02 -5.99
N MET A 63 3.86 -7.69 -6.74
CA MET A 63 2.80 -8.60 -7.14
C MET A 63 2.91 -8.95 -8.62
N LEU A 64 2.78 -10.23 -8.97
CA LEU A 64 2.68 -10.64 -10.37
C LEU A 64 1.28 -10.35 -10.92
N ARG A 65 1.20 -9.75 -12.11
CA ARG A 65 -0.07 -9.47 -12.80
C ARG A 65 -0.77 -10.74 -13.29
N HIS A 66 0.03 -11.75 -13.62
CA HIS A 66 -0.45 -13.03 -14.08
C HIS A 66 -0.05 -14.09 -13.06
N PRO A 67 -1.02 -14.76 -12.42
CA PRO A 67 -0.70 -15.82 -11.47
C PRO A 67 0.05 -16.94 -12.20
N LEU A 68 1.10 -17.45 -11.55
CA LEU A 68 1.85 -18.58 -12.08
C LEU A 68 1.12 -19.87 -11.69
N ALA A 69 1.00 -20.79 -12.64
CA ALA A 69 0.49 -22.11 -12.33
C ALA A 69 1.42 -22.81 -11.33
N ILE A 70 0.83 -23.38 -10.29
CA ILE A 70 1.55 -24.12 -9.26
C ILE A 70 2.29 -25.28 -9.94
N HIS A 71 3.55 -25.50 -9.57
CA HIS A 71 4.46 -26.49 -10.19
C HIS A 71 4.82 -26.26 -11.67
N SER A 72 4.47 -25.11 -12.25
CA SER A 72 4.93 -24.79 -13.61
C SER A 72 6.43 -24.45 -13.64
N ASP A 73 7.05 -24.67 -14.80
CA ASP A 73 8.42 -24.23 -15.07
C ASP A 73 8.60 -22.72 -14.85
N ALA A 74 7.57 -21.92 -15.15
CA ALA A 74 7.59 -20.48 -14.93
C ALA A 74 7.69 -20.14 -13.43
N ALA A 75 6.92 -20.83 -12.57
CA ALA A 75 7.01 -20.68 -11.13
C ALA A 75 8.39 -21.10 -10.60
N ALA A 76 8.93 -22.23 -11.07
CA ALA A 76 10.25 -22.69 -10.68
C ALA A 76 11.36 -21.71 -11.08
N ARG A 77 11.32 -21.17 -12.30
CA ARG A 77 12.26 -20.14 -12.78
C ARG A 77 12.15 -18.85 -11.98
N PHE A 78 10.94 -18.43 -11.65
CA PHE A 78 10.71 -17.26 -10.83
C PHE A 78 11.31 -17.42 -9.42
N GLY A 79 11.07 -18.57 -8.76
CA GLY A 79 11.64 -18.89 -7.45
C GLY A 79 13.17 -18.79 -7.44
N ARG A 80 13.85 -19.42 -8.40
CA ARG A 80 15.31 -19.36 -8.54
C ARG A 80 15.84 -17.93 -8.71
N ARG A 81 15.10 -17.08 -9.44
CA ARG A 81 15.47 -15.67 -9.62
C ARG A 81 15.35 -14.90 -8.31
N ILE A 82 14.31 -15.14 -7.52
CA ILE A 82 14.14 -14.52 -6.20
C ILE A 82 15.23 -14.96 -5.23
N GLU A 83 15.60 -16.24 -5.22
CA GLU A 83 16.73 -16.74 -4.41
C GLU A 83 18.04 -16.04 -4.79
N THR A 84 18.28 -15.85 -6.08
CA THR A 84 19.46 -15.11 -6.58
C THR A 84 19.46 -13.68 -6.04
N ILE A 85 18.35 -12.96 -6.15
CA ILE A 85 18.23 -11.58 -5.62
C ILE A 85 18.45 -11.54 -4.11
N LYS A 86 17.89 -12.50 -3.37
CA LYS A 86 18.08 -12.62 -1.92
C LYS A 86 19.56 -12.77 -1.56
N SER A 87 20.32 -13.53 -2.35
CA SER A 87 21.76 -13.71 -2.13
C SER A 87 22.57 -12.43 -2.36
N LEU A 88 22.14 -11.55 -3.28
CA LEU A 88 22.79 -10.28 -3.55
C LEU A 88 22.67 -9.31 -2.37
N ASN A 89 21.53 -9.31 -1.67
CA ASN A 89 21.27 -8.40 -0.54
C ASN A 89 22.16 -8.68 0.68
N LEU A 90 22.74 -9.88 0.79
CA LEU A 90 23.71 -10.24 1.84
C LEU A 90 25.12 -9.73 1.54
N SER A 91 25.40 -9.30 0.31
CA SER A 91 26.73 -8.88 -0.15
C SER A 91 26.92 -7.36 -0.18
N THR A 92 25.85 -6.57 0.02
CA THR A 92 25.93 -5.11 0.03
C THR A 92 26.52 -4.63 1.36
N PRO A 93 27.69 -3.97 1.38
CA PRO A 93 28.24 -3.41 2.62
C PRO A 93 27.26 -2.37 3.17
N LYS A 94 27.04 -2.40 4.49
CA LYS A 94 26.31 -1.32 5.18
C LYS A 94 27.08 -0.03 4.95
N ILE A 95 26.44 0.93 4.27
CA ILE A 95 26.92 2.31 4.13
C ILE A 95 26.70 3.02 5.46
#